data_AF-A0A2D5T5A3-F1
#
_entry.id   AF-A0A2D5T5A3-F1
#
_cell.length_a   1.000
_cell.length_b   1.000
_cell.length_c   1.000
_cell.angle_alpha   90.00
_cell.angle_beta   90.00
_cell.angle_gamma   90.00
#
_symmetry.space_group_name_H-M   'P 1'
#
loop_
_entity.id
_entity.type
_entity.pdbx_description
1 polymer ?
#
loop_
_entity_poly.entity_id
_entity_poly.type
_entity_poly.pdbx_seq_one_letter_code
_entity_poly.pdbx_strand_id
1 'polypeptide(L)'
;MSTSEVAQPSSGGVIAFIEKAGKKIPDPIIIFMWFLVFVFALTALIGGLTFETQSADGSAISHTIKNMTEAEHVRWVFDNALLNNWLGFGGGVLGVILIVMLGVGVAESSGLFNALIKKIGTRLNEKFLAPALIFLGIMSSIATDAGYLILIPLAGLLYAGLGK
;
A
#
# COMPACT_ATOMS: atom_id res chain seq x y z
N MET A 1 41.30 -6.51 9.26
CA MET A 1 39.95 -6.90 9.73
C MET A 1 39.26 -7.51 8.52
N SER A 2 39.27 -8.84 8.41
CA SER A 2 38.77 -9.57 7.24
C SER A 2 37.26 -9.37 7.14
N THR A 3 36.79 -8.82 6.03
CA THR A 3 35.37 -8.80 5.69
C THR A 3 34.92 -10.24 5.50
N SER A 4 34.26 -10.80 6.51
CA SER A 4 33.55 -12.07 6.37
C SER A 4 32.42 -11.84 5.37
N GLU A 5 32.68 -12.19 4.11
CA GLU A 5 31.70 -12.24 3.04
C GLU A 5 30.65 -13.28 3.45
N VAL A 6 29.44 -12.80 3.80
CA VAL A 6 28.33 -13.66 4.17
C VAL A 6 27.97 -14.48 2.94
N ALA A 7 28.33 -15.77 2.95
CA ALA A 7 28.01 -16.70 1.87
C ALA A 7 26.49 -16.70 1.63
N GLN A 8 26.06 -16.24 0.46
CA GLN A 8 24.65 -16.31 0.09
C GLN A 8 24.24 -17.77 -0.03
N PRO A 9 23.17 -18.21 0.66
CA PRO A 9 22.71 -19.58 0.53
C PRO A 9 22.27 -19.81 -0.92
N SER A 10 22.72 -20.90 -1.54
CA SER A 10 22.26 -21.30 -2.87
C SER A 10 20.75 -21.50 -2.81
N SER A 11 19.99 -20.52 -3.30
CA SER A 11 18.52 -20.57 -3.28
C SER A 11 18.07 -21.72 -4.20
N GLY A 12 17.63 -22.81 -3.58
CA GLY A 12 17.03 -23.94 -4.29
C GLY A 12 15.83 -23.49 -5.12
N GLY A 13 15.48 -24.29 -6.13
CA GLY A 13 14.63 -23.90 -7.27
C GLY A 13 13.38 -23.09 -6.97
N VAL A 14 12.63 -23.41 -5.90
CA VAL A 14 11.39 -22.68 -5.54
C VAL A 14 11.69 -21.27 -5.02
N ILE A 15 12.68 -21.11 -4.14
CA ILE A 15 13.06 -19.79 -3.59
C ILE A 15 13.63 -18.91 -4.70
N ALA A 16 14.49 -19.47 -5.55
CA ALA A 16 15.03 -18.77 -6.71
C ALA A 16 13.95 -18.39 -7.74
N PHE A 17 12.90 -19.21 -7.90
CA PHE A 17 11.76 -18.88 -8.74
C PHE A 17 10.96 -17.70 -8.18
N ILE A 18 10.65 -17.71 -6.88
CA ILE A 18 9.92 -16.62 -6.21
C ILE A 18 10.71 -15.30 -6.31
N GLU A 19 12.02 -15.34 -6.08
CA GLU A 19 12.89 -14.16 -6.21
C GLU A 19 12.89 -13.59 -7.64
N LYS A 20 13.05 -14.46 -8.64
CA LYS A 20 13.03 -14.05 -10.06
C LYS A 20 11.67 -13.50 -10.48
N ALA A 21 10.57 -14.11 -10.01
CA ALA A 21 9.22 -13.65 -10.29
C ALA A 21 8.96 -12.28 -9.65
N GLY A 22 9.31 -12.10 -8.36
CA GLY A 22 9.14 -10.85 -7.64
C GLY A 22 9.95 -9.70 -8.25
N LYS A 23 11.20 -9.94 -8.63
CA LYS A 23 12.07 -8.94 -9.27
C LYS A 23 11.53 -8.45 -10.63
N LYS A 24 10.69 -9.24 -11.28
CA LYS A 24 10.13 -8.91 -12.60
C LYS A 24 8.91 -7.99 -12.52
N ILE A 25 8.26 -7.88 -11.36
CA ILE A 25 7.12 -7.00 -11.15
C ILE A 25 7.63 -5.55 -11.14
N PRO A 26 7.26 -4.71 -12.13
CA PRO A 26 7.66 -3.32 -12.13
C PRO A 26 6.94 -2.56 -11.03
N ASP A 27 7.47 -1.39 -10.66
CA ASP A 27 6.85 -0.51 -9.68
C ASP A 27 5.38 -0.23 -10.05
N PRO A 28 4.44 -0.25 -9.08
CA PRO A 28 3.02 -0.04 -9.37
C PRO A 28 2.74 1.23 -10.17
N ILE A 29 3.46 2.33 -9.93
CA ILE A 29 3.28 3.58 -10.66
C ILE A 29 3.59 3.38 -12.15
N ILE A 30 4.63 2.61 -12.48
CA ILE A 30 5.00 2.28 -13.85
C ILE A 30 3.89 1.46 -14.52
N ILE A 31 3.29 0.50 -13.81
CA ILE A 31 2.17 -0.29 -14.32
C ILE A 31 0.99 0.61 -14.69
N PHE A 32 0.59 1.53 -13.80
CA PHE A 32 -0.51 2.46 -14.07
C PHE A 32 -0.20 3.46 -15.19
N MET A 33 1.05 3.93 -15.31
CA MET A 33 1.45 4.77 -16.45
C MET A 33 1.32 4.02 -17.78
N TRP A 34 1.74 2.75 -17.82
CA TRP A 34 1.54 1.92 -19.01
C TRP A 34 0.07 1.69 -19.33
N PHE A 35 -0.76 1.41 -18.31
CA PHE A 35 -2.21 1.27 -18.51
C PHE A 35 -2.86 2.54 -19.01
N LEU A 36 -2.46 3.71 -18.53
CA LEU A 36 -2.96 4.99 -19.03
C LEU A 36 -2.68 5.13 -20.53
N VAL A 37 -1.41 4.97 -20.94
CA VAL A 37 -1.02 5.06 -22.35
C VAL A 37 -1.72 4.00 -23.20
N PHE A 38 -1.80 2.77 -22.69
CA PHE A 38 -2.45 1.66 -23.37
C PHE A 38 -3.94 1.93 -23.60
N VAL A 39 -4.68 2.40 -22.59
CA VAL A 39 -6.10 2.71 -22.72
C VAL A 39 -6.34 3.89 -23.67
N PHE A 40 -5.47 4.91 -23.65
CA PHE A 40 -5.51 6.00 -24.64
C PHE A 40 -5.34 5.48 -26.06
N ALA A 41 -4.33 4.64 -26.30
CA ALA A 41 -4.09 4.05 -27.62
C ALA A 41 -5.25 3.13 -28.05
N LEU A 42 -5.76 2.31 -27.12
CA LEU A 42 -6.86 1.39 -27.39
C LEU A 42 -8.13 2.17 -27.78
N THR A 43 -8.52 3.16 -26.99
CA THR A 43 -9.71 4.00 -27.27
C THR A 43 -9.56 4.84 -28.54
N ALA A 44 -8.34 5.13 -28.99
CA ALA A 44 -8.12 5.73 -30.30
C ALA A 44 -8.47 4.78 -31.47
N LEU A 45 -8.23 3.48 -31.29
CA LEU A 45 -8.48 2.45 -32.31
C LEU A 45 -9.95 2.00 -32.34
N ILE A 46 -10.58 1.87 -31.17
CA ILE A 46 -11.94 1.32 -31.04
C ILE A 46 -12.99 2.36 -30.65
N GLY A 47 -12.61 3.64 -30.63
CA GLY A 47 -13.52 4.73 -30.32
C GLY A 47 -14.68 4.83 -31.31
N GLY A 48 -15.86 5.17 -30.81
CA GLY A 48 -17.10 5.23 -31.60
C GLY A 48 -17.84 3.90 -31.72
N LEU A 49 -17.26 2.77 -31.28
CA LEU A 49 -18.01 1.52 -31.19
C LEU A 49 -19.12 1.65 -30.14
N THR A 50 -20.33 1.30 -30.57
CA THR A 50 -21.53 1.30 -29.73
C THR A 50 -22.00 -0.13 -29.50
N PHE A 51 -22.39 -0.44 -28.28
CA PHE A 51 -22.93 -1.73 -27.89
C PHE A 51 -24.04 -1.53 -26.85
N GLU A 52 -24.98 -2.48 -26.80
CA GLU A 52 -26.10 -2.42 -25.87
C GLU A 52 -25.90 -3.41 -24.73
N THR A 53 -26.25 -3.00 -23.52
CA THR A 53 -26.35 -3.86 -22.35
C THR A 53 -27.76 -3.80 -21.79
N GLN A 54 -28.18 -4.85 -21.08
CA GLN A 54 -29.46 -4.83 -20.39
C GLN A 54 -29.30 -4.17 -19.01
N SER A 55 -30.16 -3.20 -18.73
CA SER A 55 -30.32 -2.59 -17.42
C SER A 55 -30.98 -3.55 -16.43
N ALA A 56 -30.92 -3.20 -15.14
CA ALA A 56 -31.56 -3.95 -14.07
C ALA A 56 -33.10 -4.02 -14.21
N ASP A 57 -33.71 -3.10 -14.94
CA ASP A 57 -35.14 -3.05 -15.26
C ASP A 57 -35.50 -3.72 -16.61
N GLY A 58 -34.53 -4.35 -17.28
CA GLY A 58 -34.72 -5.03 -18.57
C GLY A 58 -34.73 -4.09 -19.78
N SER A 59 -34.56 -2.78 -19.60
CA SER A 59 -34.38 -1.84 -20.71
C SER A 59 -32.99 -1.98 -21.35
N ALA A 60 -32.88 -1.71 -22.65
CA ALA A 60 -31.59 -1.68 -23.34
C ALA A 60 -30.89 -0.33 -23.10
N ILE A 61 -29.66 -0.35 -22.61
CA ILE A 61 -28.79 0.81 -22.46
C ILE A 61 -27.70 0.74 -23.52
N SER A 62 -27.64 1.77 -24.36
CA SER A 62 -26.59 1.92 -25.37
C SER A 62 -25.35 2.59 -24.77
N HIS A 63 -24.19 1.97 -24.94
CA HIS A 63 -22.89 2.48 -24.52
C HIS A 63 -22.01 2.71 -25.74
N THR A 64 -21.39 3.88 -25.81
CA THR A 64 -20.41 4.21 -26.86
C THR A 64 -19.04 4.40 -26.24
N ILE A 65 -18.04 3.75 -26.80
CA ILE A 65 -16.64 3.94 -26.39
C ILE A 65 -16.19 5.32 -26.87
N LYS A 66 -15.74 6.15 -25.93
CA LYS A 66 -15.24 7.51 -26.23
C LYS A 66 -13.76 7.45 -26.63
N ASN A 67 -13.41 8.13 -27.72
CA ASN A 67 -12.03 8.21 -28.18
C ASN A 67 -11.24 9.24 -27.36
N MET A 68 -10.42 8.79 -26.41
CA MET A 68 -9.70 9.71 -25.51
C MET A 68 -8.64 10.60 -26.20
N THR A 69 -8.35 10.40 -27.49
CA THR A 69 -7.44 11.26 -28.28
C THR A 69 -8.13 12.50 -28.86
N GLU A 70 -9.46 12.55 -28.85
CA GLU A 70 -10.20 13.73 -29.31
C GLU A 70 -9.97 14.93 -28.40
N ALA A 71 -9.92 16.12 -28.98
CA ALA A 71 -9.58 17.35 -28.26
C ALA A 71 -10.49 17.63 -27.06
N GLU A 72 -11.78 17.27 -27.15
CA GLU A 72 -12.72 17.37 -26.02
C GLU A 72 -12.30 16.49 -24.84
N HIS A 73 -11.98 15.22 -25.10
CA HIS A 73 -11.66 14.24 -24.07
C HIS A 73 -10.27 14.44 -23.48
N VAL A 74 -9.32 14.92 -24.27
CA VAL A 74 -8.02 15.38 -23.76
C VAL A 74 -8.21 16.54 -22.79
N ARG A 75 -9.00 17.57 -23.13
CA ARG A 75 -9.31 18.68 -22.20
C ARG A 75 -9.98 18.17 -20.92
N TRP A 76 -10.96 17.28 -21.07
CA TRP A 76 -11.65 16.66 -19.93
C TRP A 76 -10.68 15.98 -18.94
N VAL A 77 -9.60 15.36 -19.42
CA VAL A 77 -8.59 14.74 -18.53
C VAL A 77 -7.94 15.79 -17.62
N PHE A 78 -7.59 16.94 -18.17
CA PHE A 78 -6.99 18.02 -17.38
C PHE A 78 -8.00 18.70 -16.46
N ASP A 79 -9.22 18.91 -16.92
CA ASP A 79 -10.25 19.64 -16.17
C ASP A 79 -10.90 18.80 -15.06
N ASN A 80 -11.09 17.48 -15.31
CA ASN A 80 -11.81 16.59 -14.39
C ASN A 80 -10.94 15.47 -13.83
N ALA A 81 -10.17 14.76 -14.67
CA ALA A 81 -9.48 13.55 -14.20
C ALA A 81 -8.34 13.88 -13.22
N LEU A 82 -7.62 14.98 -13.42
CA LEU A 82 -6.50 15.34 -12.54
C LEU A 82 -6.94 15.86 -11.17
N LEU A 83 -8.03 16.64 -11.11
CA LEU A 83 -8.49 17.24 -9.85
C LEU A 83 -9.65 16.45 -9.23
N ASN A 84 -10.77 16.34 -9.95
CA ASN A 84 -12.01 15.80 -9.42
C ASN A 84 -11.92 14.29 -9.18
N ASN A 85 -11.35 13.53 -10.13
CA ASN A 85 -11.19 12.08 -9.91
C ASN A 85 -10.14 11.78 -8.85
N TRP A 86 -9.06 12.58 -8.78
CA TRP A 86 -8.01 12.39 -7.77
C TRP A 86 -8.53 12.66 -6.35
N LEU A 87 -9.23 13.78 -6.14
CA LEU A 87 -9.84 14.11 -4.85
C LEU A 87 -11.01 13.19 -4.51
N GLY A 88 -11.82 12.82 -5.50
CA GLY A 88 -12.99 11.95 -5.35
C GLY A 88 -12.64 10.45 -5.25
N PHE A 89 -11.37 10.07 -5.38
CA PHE A 89 -10.96 8.67 -5.40
C PHE A 89 -11.41 7.92 -4.14
N GLY A 90 -12.08 6.79 -4.35
CA GLY A 90 -12.61 5.96 -3.27
C GLY A 90 -13.67 6.64 -2.39
N GLY A 91 -14.30 7.73 -2.86
CA GLY A 91 -15.21 8.54 -2.04
C GLY A 91 -14.49 9.52 -1.11
N GLY A 92 -13.32 10.03 -1.52
CA GLY A 92 -12.53 10.98 -0.73
C GLY A 92 -11.54 10.31 0.24
N VAL A 93 -11.32 9.01 0.09
CA VAL A 93 -10.41 8.22 0.95
C VAL A 93 -9.00 8.80 0.94
N LEU A 94 -8.52 9.31 -0.20
CA LEU A 94 -7.20 9.93 -0.29
C LEU A 94 -7.06 11.13 0.65
N GLY A 95 -8.06 12.03 0.67
CA GLY A 95 -8.07 13.18 1.57
C GLY A 95 -8.12 12.77 3.04
N VAL A 96 -8.93 11.75 3.37
CA VAL A 96 -9.00 11.20 4.74
C VAL A 96 -7.64 10.63 5.17
N ILE A 97 -6.98 9.86 4.31
CA ILE A 97 -5.65 9.29 4.59
C ILE A 97 -4.64 10.41 4.89
N LEU A 98 -4.60 11.49 4.09
CA LEU A 98 -3.68 12.61 4.32
C LEU A 98 -3.88 13.25 5.69
N ILE A 99 -5.13 13.51 6.09
CA ILE A 99 -5.46 14.11 7.40
C ILE A 99 -5.08 13.17 8.54
N VAL A 100 -5.41 11.88 8.42
CA VAL A 100 -5.06 10.87 9.44
C VAL A 100 -3.55 10.73 9.56
N MET A 101 -2.83 10.63 8.43
CA MET A 101 -1.37 10.50 8.41
C MET A 101 -0.66 11.73 8.96
N LEU A 102 -1.24 12.93 8.84
CA LEU A 102 -0.73 14.12 9.51
C LEU A 102 -0.79 13.95 11.04
N GLY A 103 -1.91 13.48 11.59
CA GLY A 103 -2.05 13.20 13.02
C GLY A 103 -1.10 12.10 13.51
N VAL A 104 -0.99 11.01 12.74
CA VAL A 104 -0.04 9.92 13.00
C VAL A 104 1.40 10.43 12.98
N GLY A 105 1.77 11.24 11.98
CA GLY A 105 3.11 11.82 11.86
C GLY A 105 3.49 12.72 13.02
N VAL A 106 2.54 13.51 13.57
CA VAL A 106 2.76 14.31 14.79
C VAL A 106 2.95 13.41 16.03
N ALA A 107 2.12 12.37 16.18
CA ALA A 107 2.24 11.41 17.28
C ALA A 107 3.57 10.65 17.23
N GLU A 108 4.04 10.29 16.04
CA GLU A 108 5.31 9.59 15.84
C GLU A 108 6.51 10.52 16.05
N SER A 109 6.50 11.72 15.45
CA SER A 109 7.59 12.70 15.57
C SER A 109 7.77 13.21 17.01
N SER A 110 6.69 13.24 17.80
CA SER A 110 6.76 13.56 19.24
C SER A 110 7.24 12.39 20.12
N GLY A 111 7.39 11.19 19.54
CA GLY A 111 7.79 9.98 20.26
C GLY A 111 6.67 9.34 21.10
N LEU A 112 5.40 9.73 20.90
CA LEU A 112 4.27 9.20 21.68
C LEU A 112 4.14 7.68 21.53
N PHE A 113 4.18 7.16 20.30
CA PHE A 113 4.09 5.72 20.05
C PHE A 113 5.26 4.97 20.66
N ASN A 114 6.49 5.48 20.53
CA ASN A 114 7.69 4.90 21.13
C ASN A 114 7.56 4.81 22.65
N ALA A 115 7.11 5.89 23.30
CA ALA A 115 6.90 5.94 24.74
C ALA A 115 5.82 4.97 25.20
N LEU A 116 4.69 4.88 24.48
CA LEU A 116 3.60 3.95 24.79
C LEU A 116 4.04 2.49 24.67
N ILE A 117 4.67 2.10 23.55
CA ILE A 117 5.16 0.74 23.31
C ILE A 117 6.14 0.33 24.42
N LYS A 118 7.11 1.20 24.74
CA LYS A 118 8.10 0.92 25.80
C LYS A 118 7.45 0.82 27.19
N LYS A 119 6.52 1.72 27.51
CA LYS A 119 5.82 1.75 28.81
C LYS A 119 4.93 0.53 29.00
N ILE A 120 4.23 0.08 27.95
CA ILE A 120 3.42 -1.13 28.01
C ILE A 120 4.34 -2.34 28.11
N GLY A 121 5.32 -2.48 27.21
CA GLY A 121 6.22 -3.63 27.15
C GLY A 121 6.98 -3.91 28.46
N THR A 122 7.43 -2.86 29.15
CA THR A 122 8.20 -2.98 30.41
C THR A 122 7.37 -3.26 31.66
N ARG A 123 6.03 -3.14 31.58
CA ARG A 123 5.14 -3.34 32.73
C ARG A 123 4.36 -4.66 32.69
N LEU A 124 4.68 -5.55 31.76
CA LEU A 124 3.96 -6.80 31.56
C LEU A 124 4.49 -7.90 32.49
N ASN A 125 3.55 -8.62 33.11
CA ASN A 125 3.84 -9.88 33.78
C ASN A 125 4.15 -10.96 32.73
N GLU A 126 5.07 -11.88 33.02
CA GLU A 126 5.53 -12.96 32.13
C GLU A 126 4.39 -13.73 31.45
N LYS A 127 3.29 -13.99 32.17
CA LYS A 127 2.11 -14.69 31.61
C LYS A 127 1.41 -13.92 30.49
N PHE A 128 1.50 -12.59 30.50
CA PHE A 128 0.87 -11.72 29.50
C PHE A 128 1.84 -11.21 28.45
N LEU A 129 3.13 -11.54 28.53
CA LEU A 129 4.14 -11.02 27.62
C LEU A 129 3.83 -11.39 26.15
N ALA A 130 3.58 -12.67 25.87
CA ALA A 130 3.25 -13.14 24.52
C ALA A 130 1.98 -12.49 23.94
N PRO A 131 0.79 -12.56 24.62
CA PRO A 131 -0.42 -11.95 24.06
C PRO A 131 -0.33 -10.43 23.94
N ALA A 132 0.38 -9.75 24.85
CA ALA A 132 0.57 -8.31 24.77
C ALA A 132 1.52 -7.91 23.63
N LEU A 133 2.57 -8.67 23.35
CA LEU A 133 3.46 -8.41 22.21
C LEU A 133 2.75 -8.65 20.87
N ILE A 134 1.92 -9.69 20.77
CA ILE A 134 1.06 -9.92 19.60
C ILE A 134 0.10 -8.73 19.42
N PHE A 135 -0.57 -8.32 20.49
CA PHE A 135 -1.49 -7.18 20.47
C PHE A 135 -0.78 -5.89 20.04
N LEU A 136 0.38 -5.58 20.64
CA LEU A 136 1.20 -4.44 20.26
C LEU A 136 1.68 -4.52 18.81
N GLY A 137 1.99 -5.72 18.31
CA GLY A 137 2.41 -5.94 16.92
C GLY A 137 1.28 -5.62 15.95
N ILE A 138 0.06 -6.06 16.25
CA ILE A 138 -1.12 -5.73 15.43
C ILE A 138 -1.39 -4.22 15.47
N MET A 139 -1.36 -3.61 16.66
CA MET A 139 -1.57 -2.16 16.82
C MET A 139 -0.47 -1.32 16.16
N SER A 140 0.75 -1.86 16.02
CA SER A 140 1.83 -1.14 15.34
C SER A 140 1.62 -0.95 13.84
N SER A 141 0.65 -1.61 13.22
CA SER A 141 0.24 -1.31 11.84
C SER A 141 -0.20 0.15 11.64
N ILE A 142 -0.59 0.85 12.71
CA ILE A 142 -0.94 2.28 12.72
C ILE A 142 0.31 3.17 12.88
N ALA A 143 1.35 2.65 13.53
CA ALA A 143 2.60 3.36 13.81
C ALA A 143 3.70 2.84 12.89
N THR A 144 3.76 3.42 11.69
CA THR A 144 4.47 2.92 10.51
C THR A 144 5.91 2.46 10.81
N ASP A 145 6.69 3.22 11.60
CA ASP A 145 8.09 2.86 11.88
C ASP A 145 8.30 2.26 13.29
N ALA A 146 7.49 2.67 14.27
CA ALA A 146 7.67 2.25 15.67
C ALA A 146 7.52 0.73 15.88
N GLY A 147 6.66 0.06 15.09
CA GLY A 147 6.50 -1.39 15.15
C GLY A 147 7.77 -2.15 14.80
N TYR A 148 8.35 -1.86 13.64
CA TYR A 148 9.54 -2.57 13.17
C TYR A 148 10.80 -2.17 13.94
N LEU A 149 10.99 -0.88 14.20
CA LEU A 149 12.25 -0.37 14.78
C LEU A 149 12.34 -0.58 16.29
N ILE A 150 11.21 -0.66 17.00
CA ILE A 150 11.21 -0.67 18.47
C ILE A 150 10.58 -1.93 19.02
N LEU A 151 9.38 -2.29 18.57
CA LEU A 151 8.67 -3.42 19.16
C LEU A 151 9.41 -4.74 18.92
N ILE A 152 9.98 -4.96 17.72
CA ILE A 152 10.72 -6.20 17.41
C ILE A 152 11.96 -6.35 18.31
N PRO A 153 12.90 -5.37 18.40
CA PRO A 153 14.03 -5.48 19.32
C PRO A 153 13.62 -5.53 20.80
N LEU A 154 12.59 -4.76 21.19
CA LEU A 154 12.08 -4.76 22.57
C LEU A 154 11.53 -6.12 22.96
N ALA A 155 10.77 -6.78 22.08
CA ALA A 155 10.29 -8.14 22.30
C ALA A 155 11.47 -9.09 22.57
N GLY A 156 12.50 -9.05 21.73
CA GLY A 156 13.72 -9.85 21.92
C GLY A 156 14.42 -9.57 23.26
N LEU A 157 14.58 -8.31 23.64
CA LEU A 157 15.18 -7.92 24.92
C LEU A 157 14.36 -8.36 26.13
N LEU A 158 13.03 -8.29 26.06
CA LEU A 158 12.14 -8.72 27.13
C LEU A 158 12.20 -10.24 27.34
N TYR A 159 12.25 -11.02 26.26
CA TYR A 159 12.43 -12.48 26.34
C TYR A 159 13.84 -12.86 26.84
N ALA A 160 14.88 -12.23 26.30
CA ALA A 160 16.26 -12.45 26.75
C ALA A 160 16.45 -12.13 28.24
N GLY A 161 15.82 -11.06 28.74
CA GLY A 161 15.83 -10.70 30.17
C GLY A 161 15.10 -11.70 31.08
N LEU A 162 14.19 -12.50 30.53
CA LEU A 162 13.54 -13.63 31.21
C LEU A 162 14.30 -14.95 31.02
N GLY A 163 15.43 -14.94 30.31
CA GLY A 163 16.21 -16.13 29.97
C GLY A 163 15.54 -17.04 28.93
N LYS A 164 14.72 -16.46 28.05
CA LYS A 164 13.96 -17.17 27.00
C LYS A 164 14.31 -16.67 25.61
#